data_AF-A0A2V8PZR9-F1
#
_entry.id   AF-A0A2V8PZR9-F1
#
_cell.length_a   1.000
_cell.length_b   1.000
_cell.length_c   1.000
_cell.angle_alpha   90.00
_cell.angle_beta   90.00
_cell.angle_gamma   90.00
#
_symmetry.space_group_name_H-M   'P 1'
#
loop_
_entity.id
_entity.type
_entity.pdbx_description
1 polymer ?
#
loop_
_entity_poly.entity_id
_entity_poly.type
_entity_poly.pdbx_seq_one_letter_code
_entity_poly.pdbx_strand_id
1 'polypeptide(L)' 'DVSLTKAQVGQAVSNSNFREDVNANGTISATDVALVKSKVGTALPPQ' A
#
# COMPACT_ATOMS: atom_id res chain seq x y z
N ASP A 1 -1.68 6.87 -4.17
CA ASP A 1 -1.40 5.48 -3.73
C ASP A 1 -1.97 5.15 -2.36
N VAL A 2 -1.62 5.87 -1.29
CA VAL A 2 -2.11 5.57 0.08
C VAL A 2 -3.64 5.42 0.17
N SER A 3 -4.40 6.31 -0.47
CA SER A 3 -5.87 6.28 -0.44
C SER A 3 -6.46 5.04 -1.14
N LEU A 4 -5.79 4.53 -2.17
CA LEU A 4 -6.21 3.34 -2.92
C LEU A 4 -5.92 2.08 -2.09
N THR A 5 -4.71 1.96 -1.54
CA THR A 5 -4.32 0.87 -0.63
C THR A 5 -5.23 0.83 0.61
N LYS A 6 -5.61 1.99 1.15
CA LYS A 6 -6.59 2.08 2.25
C LYS A 6 -7.97 1.54 1.89
N ALA A 7 -8.43 1.78 0.66
CA ALA A 7 -9.73 1.30 0.21
C ALA A 7 -9.78 -0.23 0.07
N GLN A 8 -8.61 -0.87 -0.05
CA GLN A 8 -8.49 -2.32 -0.22
C GLN A 8 -8.02 -3.05 1.04
N VAL A 9 -7.85 -2.34 2.17
CA VAL A 9 -7.56 -2.99 3.45
C VAL A 9 -8.67 -3.97 3.81
N GLY A 10 -8.29 -5.22 4.10
CA GLY A 10 -9.22 -6.30 4.40
C GLY A 10 -9.81 -6.99 3.16
N GLN A 11 -9.48 -6.55 1.95
CA GLN A 11 -9.75 -7.33 0.73
C GLN A 11 -8.67 -8.39 0.53
N ALA A 12 -9.06 -9.54 -0.02
CA ALA A 12 -8.12 -10.58 -0.40
C ALA A 12 -7.24 -10.14 -1.58
N VAL A 13 -5.98 -10.58 -1.61
CA VAL A 13 -5.08 -10.29 -2.72
C VAL A 13 -5.53 -11.01 -3.99
N SER A 14 -5.50 -10.28 -5.10
CA SER A 14 -5.94 -10.63 -6.43
C SER A 14 -5.07 -9.91 -7.46
N ASN A 15 -5.14 -10.34 -8.72
CA ASN A 15 -4.35 -9.76 -9.83
C ASN A 15 -4.63 -8.28 -10.08
N SER A 16 -5.72 -7.73 -9.53
CA SER A 16 -6.05 -6.29 -9.63
C SER A 16 -5.44 -5.46 -8.50
N ASN A 17 -5.14 -6.06 -7.33
CA ASN A 17 -4.71 -5.36 -6.12
C ASN A 17 -3.39 -5.88 -5.52
N PHE A 18 -2.71 -6.83 -6.18
CA PHE A 18 -1.39 -7.32 -5.77
C PHE A 18 -0.32 -6.21 -5.62
N ARG A 19 -0.51 -5.07 -6.29
CA ARG A 19 0.37 -3.89 -6.16
C ARG A 19 0.18 -3.14 -4.85
N GLU A 20 -0.95 -3.36 -4.18
CA GLU A 20 -1.31 -2.74 -2.90
C GLU A 20 -0.86 -3.61 -1.71
N ASP A 21 -0.57 -4.89 -1.93
CA ASP A 21 0.17 -5.75 -0.99
C ASP A 21 1.68 -5.46 -1.11
N VAL A 22 2.12 -4.42 -0.39
CA VAL A 22 3.49 -3.91 -0.49
C VAL A 22 4.47 -4.81 0.25
N ASN A 23 4.00 -5.55 1.25
CA ASN A 23 4.80 -6.51 1.99
C ASN A 23 4.78 -7.92 1.38
N ALA A 24 3.95 -8.16 0.36
CA ALA A 24 3.79 -9.43 -0.35
C ALA A 24 3.44 -10.62 0.58
N ASN A 25 2.69 -10.39 1.67
CA ASN A 25 2.28 -11.43 2.61
C ASN A 25 0.98 -12.15 2.18
N GLY A 26 0.35 -11.74 1.08
CA GLY A 26 -0.90 -12.29 0.57
C GLY A 26 -2.16 -11.63 1.12
N THR A 27 -2.03 -10.57 1.90
CA THR A 27 -3.14 -9.85 2.54
C THR A 27 -2.89 -8.34 2.60
N ILE A 28 -3.84 -7.55 2.08
CA ILE A 28 -3.75 -6.10 2.13
C ILE A 28 -4.23 -5.63 3.51
N SER A 29 -3.32 -5.03 4.27
CA SER A 29 -3.54 -4.67 5.67
C SER A 29 -3.14 -3.22 5.97
N ALA A 30 -3.44 -2.76 7.18
CA ALA A 30 -2.98 -1.45 7.65
C ALA A 30 -1.45 -1.30 7.61
N THR A 31 -0.71 -2.41 7.66
CA THR A 31 0.76 -2.45 7.51
C THR A 31 1.19 -1.99 6.12
N ASP A 32 0.48 -2.43 5.08
CA ASP A 32 0.74 -2.02 3.69
C ASP A 32 0.47 -0.53 3.50
N VAL A 33 -0.61 -0.03 4.09
CA VAL A 33 -0.91 1.40 4.11
C VAL A 33 0.21 2.19 4.80
N ALA A 34 0.72 1.70 5.93
CA ALA A 34 1.82 2.33 6.65
C ALA A 34 3.12 2.35 5.84
N LEU A 35 3.42 1.27 5.11
CA LEU A 35 4.53 1.16 4.17
C LEU A 35 4.41 2.16 3.03
N VAL A 36 3.25 2.27 2.38
CA VAL A 36 3.01 3.25 1.31
C VAL A 36 3.12 4.67 1.86
N LYS A 37 2.60 4.95 3.05
CA LYS A 37 2.77 6.25 3.73
C LYS A 37 4.24 6.57 4.01
N SER A 38 5.01 5.61 4.49
CA SER A 38 6.44 5.79 4.77
C SER A 38 7.21 6.06 3.48
N LYS A 39 6.90 5.34 2.40
CA LYS A 39 7.51 5.56 1.07
C LYS A 39 7.14 6.92 0.47
N VAL A 40 5.90 7.37 0.66
CA VAL A 40 5.46 8.74 0.30
C VAL A 40 6.11 9.80 1.19
N GLY A 41 6.39 9.50 2.46
CA GLY A 41 7.13 10.39 3.36
C GLY A 41 8.61 10.55 2.98
N THR A 42 9.18 9.59 2.24
CA THR A 42 10.46 9.72 1.51
C THR A 42 10.29 10.29 0.10
N ALA A 43 9.13 10.89 -0.23
CA ALA A 43 9.00 11.64 -1.47
C ALA A 43 10.09 12.72 -1.49
N LEU A 44 10.91 12.65 -2.53
CA LEU A 44 12.03 13.53 -2.78
C LEU A 44 11.66 14.99 -2.47
N PRO A 45 12.50 15.73 -1.74
CA PRO A 45 12.28 17.16 -1.54
C PRO A 45 12.06 17.83 -2.91
N PRO A 46 11.10 18.76 -3.04
CA PRO A 46 10.87 19.44 -4.30
C PRO A 46 12.17 20.11 -4.76
N GLN A 47 12.52 19.86 -6.02
CA GLN A 47 13.71 20.40 -6.68
C GLN A 47 13.56 21.90 -6.97
#